data_AF-A0A7J0D5V8-F1
#
_entry.id   AF-A0A7J0D5V8-F1
#
_cell.length_a   1.000
_cell.length_b   1.000
_cell.length_c   1.000
_cell.angle_alpha   90.00
_cell.angle_beta   90.00
_cell.angle_gamma   90.00
#
_symmetry.space_group_name_H-M   'P 1'
#
loop_
_entity.id
_entity.type
_entity.pdbx_description
1 polymer ?
#
loop_
_entity_poly.entity_id
_entity_poly.type
_entity_poly.pdbx_seq_one_letter_code
_entity_poly.pdbx_strand_id
1 'polypeptide(L)'
;MSERPVTPGGPWVNAGAFEVRTLMADPIGTIRVRPVSSDVPRRFKDCDGDTWSEYEPGMLRLTECAGDRNQYTGIEDSIEDVQADHGPLTEIRPDVDVRALLADVLEELAEKSWDARSLYDLFRDKARELREESA
;
A
#
# COMPACT_ATOMS: atom_id res chain seq x y z
N MET A 1 -10.91 -9.44 20.66
CA MET A 1 -9.66 -9.24 19.91
C MET A 1 -8.53 -9.17 20.92
N SER A 2 -7.44 -9.91 20.73
CA SER A 2 -6.30 -9.90 21.66
C SER A 2 -5.39 -8.72 21.29
N GLU A 3 -5.27 -7.75 22.18
CA GLU A 3 -4.39 -6.60 22.01
C GLU A 3 -2.93 -7.09 22.06
N ARG A 4 -2.25 -7.07 20.92
CA ARG A 4 -0.81 -7.36 20.87
C ARG A 4 -0.04 -6.03 20.95
N PRO A 5 0.88 -5.88 21.92
CA PRO A 5 1.68 -4.67 22.02
C PRO A 5 2.65 -4.58 20.83
N VAL A 6 2.72 -3.40 20.21
CA VAL A 6 3.70 -3.09 19.16
C VAL A 6 5.04 -2.78 19.82
N THR A 7 6.07 -3.59 19.56
CA THR A 7 7.42 -3.40 20.12
C THR A 7 8.32 -2.61 19.16
N PRO A 8 9.16 -1.68 19.66
CA PRO A 8 10.18 -0.98 18.85
C PRO A 8 11.06 -1.93 18.04
N GLY A 9 11.08 -1.77 16.72
CA GLY A 9 11.81 -2.67 15.82
C GLY A 9 11.24 -4.09 15.74
N GLY A 10 10.05 -4.31 16.31
CA GLY A 10 9.39 -5.59 16.38
C GLY A 10 8.74 -6.02 15.05
N PRO A 11 8.15 -7.22 15.04
CA PRO A 11 7.41 -7.70 13.88
C PRO A 11 6.20 -6.81 13.58
N TRP A 12 5.71 -6.88 12.35
CA TRP A 12 4.44 -6.26 11.96
C TRP A 12 3.29 -6.80 12.81
N VAL A 13 2.46 -5.91 13.33
CA VAL A 13 1.28 -6.23 14.13
C VAL A 13 0.03 -5.91 13.32
N ASN A 14 -0.85 -6.90 13.18
CA ASN A 14 -2.13 -6.72 12.49
C ASN A 14 -3.07 -5.82 13.32
N ALA A 15 -3.56 -4.75 12.68
CA ALA A 15 -4.49 -3.75 13.20
C ALA A 15 -5.74 -3.64 12.29
N GLY A 16 -6.25 -4.76 11.80
CA GLY A 16 -7.45 -4.82 10.96
C GLY A 16 -7.12 -4.82 9.48
N ALA A 17 -7.39 -3.72 8.77
CA ALA A 17 -7.05 -3.57 7.35
C ALA A 17 -5.56 -3.23 7.12
N PHE A 18 -4.81 -2.99 8.21
CA PHE A 18 -3.41 -2.56 8.15
C PHE A 18 -2.54 -3.34 9.14
N GLU A 19 -1.30 -3.58 8.77
CA GLU A 19 -0.25 -3.99 9.68
C GLU A 19 0.61 -2.77 10.05
N VAL A 20 1.04 -2.70 11.30
CA VAL A 20 1.85 -1.61 11.83
C VAL A 20 3.13 -2.13 12.46
N ARG A 21 4.24 -1.39 12.30
CA ARG A 21 5.47 -1.62 13.05
C ARG A 21 6.15 -0.31 13.39
N THR A 22 6.94 -0.28 14.45
CA THR A 22 7.78 0.86 14.82
C THR A 22 9.23 0.63 14.38
N LEU A 23 9.89 1.69 13.92
CA LEU A 23 11.32 1.61 13.57
C LEU A 23 12.19 1.69 14.81
N MET A 24 13.16 0.77 14.93
CA MET A 24 14.06 0.72 16.08
C MET A 24 14.99 1.95 16.18
N ALA A 25 15.30 2.57 15.04
CA ALA A 25 16.30 3.64 14.93
C ALA A 25 15.72 5.05 15.12
N ASP A 26 14.41 5.20 15.33
CA ASP A 26 13.77 6.51 15.43
C ASP A 26 13.28 6.79 16.85
N PRO A 27 13.92 7.72 17.60
CA PRO A 27 13.52 8.08 18.96
C PRO A 27 12.16 8.79 19.03
N ILE A 28 11.59 9.22 17.90
CA ILE A 28 10.28 9.88 17.82
C ILE A 28 9.15 8.84 17.68
N GLY A 29 9.48 7.59 17.33
CA GLY A 29 8.51 6.50 17.23
C GLY A 29 7.76 6.44 15.90
N THR A 30 8.44 6.69 14.77
CA THR A 30 7.80 6.54 13.45
C THR A 30 7.16 5.16 13.28
N ILE A 31 5.84 5.19 13.06
CA ILE A 31 5.03 4.02 12.75
C ILE A 31 5.02 3.84 11.23
N ARG A 32 5.46 2.66 10.77
CA ARG A 32 5.19 2.22 9.41
C ARG A 32 3.87 1.49 9.39
N VAL A 33 3.06 1.81 8.40
CA VAL A 33 1.76 1.20 8.14
C VAL A 33 1.82 0.56 6.75
N ARG A 34 1.36 -0.68 6.63
CA ARG A 34 1.09 -1.32 5.34
C ARG A 34 -0.31 -1.96 5.37
N PRO A 35 -1.00 -2.15 4.25
CA PRO A 35 -2.23 -2.92 4.24
C PRO A 35 -1.98 -4.34 4.78
N VAL A 36 -2.90 -4.90 5.57
CA VAL A 36 -2.96 -6.36 5.76
C VAL A 36 -3.31 -6.89 4.40
N SER A 37 -2.35 -7.60 3.78
CA SER A 37 -2.50 -8.37 2.54
C SER A 37 -3.89 -8.21 1.93
N SER A 38 -4.04 -7.30 0.97
CA SER A 38 -5.13 -7.47 0.03
C SER A 38 -5.02 -8.89 -0.53
N ASP A 39 -6.12 -9.54 -0.88
CA ASP A 39 -6.07 -10.80 -1.64
C ASP A 39 -5.25 -10.67 -2.95
N VAL A 40 -4.87 -9.43 -3.29
CA VAL A 40 -3.91 -9.06 -4.32
C VAL A 40 -2.48 -9.00 -3.74
N PRO A 41 -1.56 -9.85 -4.19
CA PRO A 41 -0.15 -9.79 -3.81
C PRO A 41 0.48 -8.45 -4.22
N ARG A 42 1.48 -7.96 -3.47
CA ARG A 42 2.23 -6.74 -3.83
C ARG A 42 2.94 -6.97 -5.16
N ARG A 43 2.91 -5.96 -6.03
CA ARG A 43 3.54 -6.02 -7.36
C ARG A 43 4.60 -4.94 -7.47
N PHE A 44 5.66 -5.21 -8.21
CA PHE A 44 6.78 -4.31 -8.41
C PHE A 44 7.16 -4.28 -9.87
N LYS A 45 7.68 -3.15 -10.31
CA LYS A 45 8.32 -2.97 -11.61
C LYS A 45 9.79 -2.66 -11.39
N ASP A 46 10.68 -3.35 -12.07
CA ASP A 46 12.11 -3.03 -12.06
C ASP A 46 12.48 -2.00 -13.14
N CYS A 47 13.77 -1.69 -13.28
CA CYS A 47 14.25 -0.71 -14.26
C CYS A 47 14.22 -1.23 -15.70
N ASP A 48 14.27 -2.54 -15.89
CA ASP A 48 14.21 -3.17 -17.20
C ASP A 48 12.76 -3.27 -17.72
N GLY A 49 11.81 -3.04 -16.83
CA GLY A 49 10.38 -3.01 -17.11
C GLY A 49 9.67 -4.33 -16.81
N ASP A 50 10.36 -5.29 -16.20
CA ASP A 50 9.77 -6.56 -15.78
C ASP A 50 8.86 -6.34 -14.56
N THR A 51 7.82 -7.15 -14.45
CA THR A 51 6.87 -7.10 -13.34
C THR A 51 7.00 -8.32 -12.44
N TRP A 52 7.25 -8.04 -11.17
CA TRP A 52 7.44 -9.00 -10.10
C TRP A 52 6.24 -8.98 -9.14
N SER A 53 5.88 -10.12 -8.56
CA SER A 53 4.81 -10.21 -7.55
C SER A 53 5.34 -10.90 -6.29
N GLU A 54 5.09 -10.32 -5.12
CA GLU A 54 5.49 -10.87 -3.82
C GLU A 54 4.60 -12.06 -3.47
N TYR A 55 5.17 -13.27 -3.37
CA TYR A 55 4.41 -14.48 -3.05
C TYR A 55 4.63 -14.94 -1.59
N GLU A 56 5.75 -14.54 -1.00
CA GLU A 56 6.03 -14.62 0.43
C GLU A 56 6.72 -13.32 0.86
N PRO A 57 6.65 -12.92 2.14
CA PRO A 57 7.28 -11.68 2.60
C PRO A 57 8.78 -11.62 2.24
N GLY A 58 9.15 -10.67 1.38
CA GLY A 58 10.53 -10.49 0.89
C GLY A 58 10.91 -11.33 -0.32
N MET A 59 10.03 -12.19 -0.82
CA MET A 59 10.28 -13.09 -1.97
C MET A 59 9.41 -12.70 -3.16
N LEU A 60 10.03 -12.49 -4.31
CA LEU A 60 9.40 -12.07 -5.55
C LEU A 60 9.39 -13.18 -6.58
N ARG A 61 8.30 -13.26 -7.34
CA ARG A 61 8.19 -14.09 -8.53
C ARG A 61 8.02 -13.22 -9.76
N LEU A 62 8.81 -13.45 -10.80
CA LEU A 62 8.70 -12.78 -12.09
C LEU A 62 7.39 -13.19 -12.76
N THR A 63 6.47 -12.24 -12.94
CA THR A 63 5.12 -12.48 -13.48
C THR A 63 4.93 -11.97 -14.90
N GLU A 64 5.78 -11.03 -15.34
CA GLU A 64 5.75 -10.48 -16.69
C GLU A 64 7.16 -10.00 -17.04
N CYS A 65 7.67 -10.35 -18.22
CA CYS A 65 8.92 -9.80 -18.73
C CYS A 65 8.64 -8.67 -19.71
N ALA A 66 9.43 -7.61 -19.69
CA ALA A 66 9.47 -6.61 -20.73
C ALA A 66 10.02 -7.20 -22.03
N GLY A 67 9.18 -7.15 -23.08
CA GLY A 67 9.46 -7.69 -24.41
C GLY A 67 9.06 -9.16 -24.56
N ASP A 68 9.59 -9.84 -25.58
CA ASP A 68 9.18 -11.21 -25.93
C ASP A 68 9.89 -12.31 -25.11
N ARG A 69 10.39 -11.98 -23.92
CA ARG A 69 11.25 -12.86 -23.08
C ARG A 69 10.45 -13.72 -22.08
N ASN A 70 9.24 -14.14 -22.46
CA ASN A 70 8.31 -14.87 -21.58
C ASN A 70 8.83 -16.24 -21.09
N GLN A 71 9.96 -16.74 -21.57
CA GLN A 71 10.57 -17.97 -21.04
C GLN A 71 11.08 -17.84 -19.59
N TYR A 72 11.28 -16.62 -19.09
CA TYR A 72 11.80 -16.37 -17.74
C TYR A 72 10.70 -16.17 -16.69
N THR A 73 9.44 -16.07 -17.12
CA THR A 73 8.30 -15.95 -16.21
C THR A 73 8.25 -17.14 -15.24
N GLY A 74 8.05 -16.86 -13.96
CA GLY A 74 8.05 -17.85 -12.88
C GLY A 74 9.37 -17.99 -12.12
N ILE A 75 10.44 -17.30 -12.54
CA ILE A 75 11.67 -17.20 -11.73
C ILE A 75 11.33 -16.55 -10.38
N GLU A 76 11.94 -17.07 -9.33
CA GLU A 76 11.75 -16.62 -7.96
C GLU A 76 13.09 -16.14 -7.40
N ASP A 77 13.06 -14.99 -6.72
CA ASP A 77 14.25 -14.42 -6.11
C ASP A 77 13.90 -13.50 -4.94
N SER A 78 14.90 -13.13 -4.13
CA SER A 78 14.72 -12.18 -3.04
C SER A 78 14.57 -10.75 -3.55
N ILE A 79 13.89 -9.88 -2.80
CA ILE A 79 13.81 -8.44 -3.13
C ILE A 79 15.22 -7.83 -3.27
N GLU A 80 16.14 -8.23 -2.41
CA GLU A 80 17.51 -7.72 -2.40
C GLU A 80 18.28 -8.12 -3.66
N ASP A 81 18.16 -9.38 -4.10
CA ASP A 81 18.84 -9.89 -5.29
C ASP A 81 18.25 -9.29 -6.57
N VAL A 82 16.93 -9.20 -6.67
CA VAL A 82 16.27 -8.50 -7.80
C VAL A 82 16.74 -7.04 -7.87
N GLN A 83 16.89 -6.35 -6.72
CA GLN A 83 17.38 -4.98 -6.70
C GLN A 83 18.85 -4.85 -7.12
N ALA A 84 19.68 -5.83 -6.76
CA ALA A 84 21.09 -5.86 -7.13
C ALA A 84 21.27 -6.05 -8.65
N ASP A 85 20.44 -6.93 -9.26
CA ASP A 85 20.57 -7.30 -10.66
C ASP A 85 19.82 -6.36 -11.62
N HIS A 86 18.63 -5.88 -11.21
CA HIS A 86 17.72 -5.11 -12.07
C HIS A 86 17.50 -3.66 -11.61
N GLY A 87 18.16 -3.24 -10.52
CA GLY A 87 18.05 -1.89 -9.98
C GLY A 87 16.82 -1.67 -9.09
N PRO A 88 16.53 -0.40 -8.69
CA PRO A 88 15.49 -0.11 -7.72
C PRO A 88 14.10 -0.55 -8.21
N LEU A 89 13.35 -1.17 -7.29
CA LEU A 89 11.98 -1.61 -7.54
C LEU A 89 10.96 -0.50 -7.24
N THR A 90 10.02 -0.31 -8.16
CA THR A 90 8.87 0.57 -7.99
C THR A 90 7.62 -0.25 -7.70
N GLU A 91 7.01 -0.08 -6.52
CA GLU A 91 5.79 -0.79 -6.16
C GLU A 91 4.61 -0.33 -7.04
N ILE A 92 4.04 -1.28 -7.81
CA ILE A 92 2.80 -1.11 -8.55
C ILE A 92 1.67 -1.24 -7.54
N ARG A 93 1.13 -0.11 -7.13
CA ARG A 93 -0.13 -0.11 -6.39
C ARG A 93 -1.23 -0.45 -7.39
N PRO A 94 -2.16 -1.38 -7.09
CA PRO A 94 -3.39 -1.42 -7.85
C PRO A 94 -3.96 0.01 -7.85
N ASP A 95 -4.60 0.42 -8.95
CA ASP A 95 -5.39 1.65 -9.01
C ASP A 95 -6.55 1.51 -8.02
N VAL A 96 -6.23 1.56 -6.73
CA VAL A 96 -7.15 1.98 -5.71
C VAL A 96 -7.34 3.42 -6.06
N ASP A 97 -8.53 3.74 -6.58
CA ASP A 97 -8.89 5.10 -6.89
C ASP A 97 -8.69 5.94 -5.63
N VAL A 98 -7.54 6.60 -5.56
CA VAL A 98 -7.10 7.37 -4.39
C VAL A 98 -8.12 8.48 -4.11
N ARG A 99 -8.84 8.92 -5.15
CA ARG A 99 -9.91 9.90 -5.04
C ARG A 99 -11.15 9.28 -4.41
N ALA A 100 -11.51 8.04 -4.74
CA ALA A 100 -12.59 7.32 -4.07
C ALA A 100 -12.28 7.09 -2.58
N LEU A 101 -11.06 6.65 -2.24
CA LEU A 101 -10.64 6.53 -0.84
C LEU A 101 -10.68 7.88 -0.10
N LEU A 102 -10.19 8.95 -0.74
CA LEU A 102 -10.20 10.28 -0.14
C LEU A 102 -11.64 10.80 0.03
N ALA A 103 -12.53 10.50 -0.91
CA ALA A 103 -13.95 10.82 -0.81
C ALA A 103 -14.60 10.13 0.39
N ASP A 104 -14.32 8.84 0.60
CA ASP A 104 -14.86 8.09 1.74
C ASP A 104 -14.39 8.66 3.09
N VAL A 105 -13.10 9.04 3.18
CA VAL A 105 -12.55 9.70 4.39
C VAL A 105 -13.20 11.06 4.64
N LEU A 106 -13.45 11.84 3.58
CA LEU A 106 -14.12 13.14 3.69
C LEU A 106 -15.58 13.00 4.12
N GLU A 107 -16.32 12.00 3.64
CA GLU A 107 -17.67 11.71 4.13
C GLU A 107 -17.66 11.34 5.61
N GLU A 108 -16.71 10.49 6.04
CA GLU A 108 -16.58 10.12 7.46
C GLU A 108 -16.26 11.32 8.36
N LEU A 109 -15.40 12.23 7.89
CA LEU A 109 -15.09 13.49 8.58
C LEU A 109 -16.28 14.45 8.61
N ALA A 110 -17.08 14.50 7.54
CA ALA A 110 -18.32 15.27 7.51
C ALA A 110 -19.27 14.77 8.60
N GLU A 111 -19.56 13.46 8.64
CA GLU A 111 -20.45 12.88 9.64
C GLU A 111 -19.99 13.14 11.09
N LYS A 112 -18.68 13.13 11.34
CA LYS A 112 -18.10 13.44 12.66
C LYS A 112 -18.08 14.93 13.00
N SER A 113 -18.27 15.82 12.03
CA SER A 113 -18.23 17.28 12.19
C SER A 113 -19.60 17.95 12.06
N TRP A 114 -20.69 17.19 12.24
CA TRP A 114 -22.07 17.68 12.14
C TRP A 114 -22.37 18.91 13.04
N ASP A 115 -21.63 19.06 14.15
CA ASP A 115 -21.71 20.22 15.07
C ASP A 115 -21.27 21.53 14.41
N ALA A 116 -20.39 21.45 13.41
CA ALA A 116 -19.88 22.57 12.64
C ALA A 116 -20.41 22.47 11.20
N ARG A 117 -21.66 22.91 11.02
CA ARG A 117 -22.42 22.82 9.75
C ARG A 117 -21.62 23.26 8.51
N SER A 118 -20.76 24.27 8.65
CA SER A 118 -19.88 24.76 7.58
C SER A 118 -18.76 23.78 7.18
N LEU A 119 -18.26 22.95 8.10
CA LEU A 119 -17.26 21.92 7.83
C LEU A 119 -17.92 20.65 7.27
N TYR A 120 -19.10 20.30 7.78
CA TYR A 120 -19.92 19.22 7.23
C TYR A 120 -20.18 19.42 5.73
N ASP A 121 -20.68 20.60 5.34
CA ASP A 121 -21.01 20.90 3.94
C ASP A 121 -19.73 20.90 3.07
N LEU A 122 -18.62 21.47 3.57
CA LEU A 122 -17.34 21.51 2.85
C LEU A 122 -16.78 20.12 2.55
N PHE A 123 -16.73 19.23 3.55
CA PHE A 123 -16.17 17.90 3.37
C PHE A 123 -17.06 17.04 2.47
N ARG A 124 -18.38 17.15 2.61
CA ARG A 124 -19.32 16.42 1.76
C ARG A 124 -19.25 16.87 0.29
N ASP A 125 -19.17 18.18 0.05
CA ASP A 125 -19.04 18.70 -1.32
C ASP A 125 -17.72 18.24 -1.97
N LYS A 126 -16.63 18.22 -1.20
CA LYS A 126 -15.33 17.73 -1.70
C LYS A 126 -15.30 16.22 -1.95
N ALA A 127 -15.98 15.42 -1.13
CA ALA A 127 -16.13 14.00 -1.39
C ALA A 127 -16.90 13.73 -2.70
N ARG A 128 -17.96 14.50 -2.97
CA ARG A 128 -18.73 14.41 -4.21
C ARG A 128 -17.89 14.77 -5.43
N GLU A 129 -17.19 15.90 -5.39
CA GLU A 129 -16.30 16.37 -6.46
C GLU A 129 -15.26 15.29 -6.84
N LEU A 130 -14.63 14.67 -5.86
CA LEU A 130 -13.65 13.61 -6.08
C LEU A 130 -14.24 12.36 -6.77
N ARG A 131 -15.51 12.03 -6.53
CA ARG A 131 -16.19 10.91 -7.17
C ARG A 131 -16.64 11.22 -8.60
N GLU A 132 -17.04 12.47 -8.86
CA GLU A 132 -17.48 12.91 -10.19
C GLU A 132 -16.30 13.07 -11.17
N GLU A 133 -15.11 13.43 -10.68
CA GLU A 133 -13.90 13.53 -11.52
C GLU A 133 -13.16 12.20 -11.72
N SER A 134 -13.61 11.10 -11.10
CA SER A 134 -13.04 9.76 -11.25
C SER A 134 -13.80 8.86 -12.24
N ALA A 135 -14.93 9.33 -12.78
CA ALA A 135 -15.78 8.62 -13.74
C ALA A 135 -15.47 9.00 -15.21
#